data_AF-A0A0R3WZI6-F1
#
_entry.id   AF-A0A0R3WZI6-F1
#
_cell.length_a   1.000
_cell.length_b   1.000
_cell.length_c   1.000
_cell.angle_alpha   90.00
_cell.angle_beta   90.00
_cell.angle_gamma   90.00
#
_symmetry.space_group_name_H-M   'P 1'
#
loop_
_entity.id
_entity.type
_entity.pdbx_description
1 polymer ?
#
loop_
_entity_poly.entity_id
_entity_poly.type
_entity_poly.pdbx_seq_one_letter_code
_entity_poly.pdbx_strand_id
1 'polypeptide(L)'
;MAKPVPPAYLRTKLVPHAQKVCDLYKAALYNIKAQKLDQFEAVLLRARFDRNKDVKDPVKAKKLLEDGWKELQKNKAAFPFLCNFDLDPTSPGGVAYERYDFHRPDYLLDFWHPLEKLQYPDYFALREKRKAEFIERWKARYGEPKALGCEIGEDPTTEVYV
;
A
#
# COMPACT_ATOMS: atom_id res chain seq x y z
N MET A 1 0.51 2.87 7.79
CA MET A 1 -0.26 1.82 7.09
C MET A 1 0.58 1.29 5.93
N ALA A 2 0.87 -0.02 5.90
CA ALA A 2 1.57 -0.62 4.76
C ALA A 2 0.61 -0.64 3.56
N LYS A 3 0.95 0.10 2.50
CA LYS A 3 0.17 0.09 1.26
C LYS A 3 0.10 -1.36 0.74
N PRO A 4 -1.08 -1.85 0.30
CA PRO A 4 -1.19 -3.21 -0.22
C PRO A 4 -0.19 -3.39 -1.36
N VAL A 5 0.47 -4.55 -1.41
CA VAL A 5 1.47 -4.82 -2.44
C VAL A 5 0.77 -4.81 -3.80
N PRO A 6 1.12 -3.90 -4.72
CA PRO A 6 0.43 -3.82 -5.99
C PRO A 6 0.64 -5.12 -6.79
N PRO A 7 -0.35 -5.49 -7.64
CA PRO A 7 -0.24 -6.60 -8.58
C PRO A 7 1.10 -6.62 -9.30
N ALA A 8 1.61 -7.81 -9.64
CA ALA A 8 2.95 -7.96 -10.22
C ALA A 8 3.18 -7.07 -11.46
N TYR A 9 2.14 -6.84 -12.26
CA TYR A 9 2.17 -6.00 -13.46
C TYR A 9 2.16 -4.47 -13.18
N LEU A 10 1.85 -4.05 -11.95
CA LEU A 10 1.92 -2.64 -11.51
C LEU A 10 3.20 -2.33 -10.73
N ARG A 11 4.07 -3.33 -10.51
CA ARG A 11 5.33 -3.12 -9.79
C ARG A 11 6.33 -2.43 -10.71
N THR A 12 6.59 -1.15 -10.44
CA THR A 12 7.58 -0.35 -11.15
C THR A 12 9.02 -0.74 -10.83
N LYS A 13 9.26 -1.44 -9.71
CA LYS A 13 10.59 -1.86 -9.25
C LYS A 13 10.65 -3.36 -9.00
N LEU A 14 11.80 -3.98 -9.32
CA LEU A 14 12.09 -5.37 -9.00
C LEU A 14 12.19 -5.55 -7.48
N VAL A 15 11.48 -6.54 -6.92
CA VAL A 15 11.57 -6.87 -5.49
C VAL A 15 12.90 -7.59 -5.20
N PRO A 16 13.80 -7.01 -4.37
CA PRO A 16 15.08 -7.62 -4.03
C PRO A 16 14.89 -8.88 -3.17
N HIS A 17 15.87 -9.78 -3.22
CA HIS A 17 15.83 -11.05 -2.48
C HIS A 17 15.65 -10.85 -0.97
N ALA A 18 16.31 -9.86 -0.37
CA ALA A 18 16.16 -9.54 1.04
C ALA A 18 14.71 -9.22 1.43
N GLN A 19 13.99 -8.44 0.62
CA GLN A 19 12.56 -8.15 0.85
C GLN A 19 11.72 -9.43 0.78
N LYS A 20 11.98 -10.31 -0.19
CA LYS A 20 11.28 -11.60 -0.30
C LYS A 20 11.50 -12.50 0.92
N VAL A 21 12.70 -12.47 1.53
CA VAL A 21 12.99 -13.19 2.78
C VAL A 21 12.20 -12.57 3.95
N CYS A 22 12.16 -11.24 4.04
CA CYS A 22 11.36 -10.54 5.04
C CYS A 22 9.86 -10.85 4.90
N ASP A 23 9.34 -10.90 3.68
CA ASP A 23 7.95 -11.25 3.38
C ASP A 23 7.62 -12.68 3.84
N LEU A 24 8.51 -13.64 3.54
CA LEU A 24 8.37 -15.03 4.00
C LEU A 24 8.39 -15.11 5.54
N TYR A 25 9.32 -14.41 6.19
CA TYR A 25 9.41 -14.37 7.65
C TYR A 25 8.15 -13.79 8.28
N LYS A 26 7.65 -12.67 7.73
CA LYS A 26 6.41 -12.01 8.18
C LYS A 26 5.20 -12.94 7.99
N ALA A 27 5.08 -13.60 6.84
CA ALA A 27 4.02 -14.56 6.57
C ALA A 27 4.07 -15.76 7.52
N ALA A 28 5.26 -16.30 7.80
CA ALA A 28 5.46 -17.42 8.72
C ALA A 28 5.07 -17.04 10.16
N LEU A 29 5.46 -15.84 10.63
CA LEU A 29 5.07 -15.35 11.96
C LEU A 29 3.55 -15.20 12.10
N TYR A 30 2.88 -14.64 11.10
CA TYR A 30 1.41 -14.53 11.13
C TYR A 30 0.73 -15.90 11.11
N ASN A 31 1.29 -16.87 10.40
CA ASN A 31 0.79 -18.24 10.40
C ASN A 31 0.94 -18.90 11.78
N ILE A 32 2.09 -18.76 12.43
CA ILE A 32 2.31 -19.26 13.80
C ILE A 32 1.33 -18.61 14.76
N LYS A 33 1.21 -17.28 14.72
CA LYS A 33 0.25 -16.53 15.56
C LYS A 33 -1.20 -16.96 15.33
N ALA A 34 -1.53 -17.39 14.11
CA ALA A 34 -2.86 -17.88 13.79
C ALA A 34 -3.13 -19.29 14.34
N GLN A 35 -2.10 -20.13 14.40
CA GLN A 35 -2.22 -21.50 14.90
C GLN A 35 -2.10 -21.57 16.42
N LYS A 36 -1.23 -20.73 16.99
CA LYS A 36 -0.82 -20.78 18.40
C LYS A 36 -0.64 -19.37 18.93
N LEU A 37 -1.10 -19.14 20.15
CA LEU A 37 -1.05 -17.82 20.79
C LEU A 37 0.29 -17.54 21.49
N ASP A 38 1.14 -18.55 21.64
CA ASP A 38 2.36 -18.47 22.45
C ASP A 38 3.56 -17.91 21.69
N GLN A 39 4.38 -17.10 22.38
CA GLN A 39 5.54 -16.41 21.80
C GLN A 39 6.76 -17.32 21.57
N PHE A 40 6.80 -18.49 22.21
CA PHE A 40 7.96 -19.39 22.17
C PHE A 40 8.33 -19.82 20.74
N GLU A 41 7.33 -20.11 19.91
CA GLU A 41 7.56 -20.60 18.55
C GLU A 41 8.04 -19.50 17.60
N ALA A 42 7.67 -18.25 17.86
CA ALA A 42 8.21 -17.12 17.12
C ALA A 42 9.73 -16.98 17.35
N VAL A 43 10.20 -17.24 18.58
CA VAL A 43 11.64 -17.24 18.90
C VAL A 43 12.36 -18.39 18.21
N LEU A 44 11.76 -19.59 18.19
CA LEU A 44 12.33 -20.74 17.46
C LEU A 44 12.40 -20.48 15.95
N LEU A 45 11.36 -19.87 15.38
CA LEU A 45 11.35 -19.46 13.98
C LEU A 45 12.48 -18.47 13.72
N ARG A 46 12.63 -17.44 14.56
CA ARG A 46 13.70 -16.45 14.45
C ARG A 46 15.08 -17.11 14.48
N ALA A 47 15.32 -18.01 15.41
CA ALA A 47 16.57 -18.77 15.50
C ALA A 47 16.85 -19.59 14.23
N ARG A 48 15.82 -20.16 13.58
CA ARG A 48 15.96 -20.90 12.31
C ARG A 48 16.38 -19.99 11.16
N PHE A 49 15.85 -18.78 11.07
CA PHE A 49 16.26 -17.79 10.07
C PHE A 49 17.67 -17.27 10.33
N ASP A 50 18.03 -17.00 11.59
CA ASP A 50 19.36 -16.49 11.95
C ASP A 50 20.48 -17.50 11.63
N ARG A 51 20.23 -18.82 11.76
CA ARG A 51 21.16 -19.87 11.33
C ARG A 51 21.50 -19.83 9.83
N ASN A 52 20.59 -19.33 9.00
CA ASN A 52 20.73 -19.28 7.54
C ASN A 52 21.03 -17.86 7.02
N LYS A 53 21.39 -16.92 7.90
CA LYS A 53 21.63 -15.52 7.55
C LYS A 53 22.85 -15.34 6.64
N ASP A 54 23.91 -16.09 6.88
CA ASP A 54 25.23 -15.90 6.24
C ASP A 54 25.46 -16.78 5.00
N VAL A 55 24.40 -17.10 4.25
CA VAL A 55 24.50 -17.87 3.00
C VAL A 55 24.95 -16.95 1.86
N LYS A 56 26.19 -17.12 1.39
CA LYS A 56 26.78 -16.30 0.32
C LYS A 56 26.36 -16.71 -1.10
N ASP A 57 26.01 -17.98 -1.31
CA ASP A 57 25.63 -18.50 -2.63
C ASP A 57 24.17 -18.10 -2.98
N PRO A 58 23.94 -17.31 -4.03
CA PRO A 58 22.62 -16.85 -4.42
C PRO A 58 21.69 -17.99 -4.89
N VAL A 59 22.23 -19.08 -5.45
CA VAL A 59 21.42 -20.21 -5.93
C VAL A 59 20.83 -20.94 -4.74
N LYS A 60 21.68 -21.26 -3.76
CA LYS A 60 21.25 -21.88 -2.51
C LYS A 60 20.26 -21.00 -1.74
N ALA A 61 20.48 -19.68 -1.69
CA ALA A 61 19.58 -18.75 -1.01
C ALA A 61 18.17 -18.72 -1.67
N LYS A 62 18.10 -18.72 -3.01
CA LYS A 62 16.82 -18.82 -3.73
C LYS A 62 16.12 -20.15 -3.45
N LYS A 63 16.85 -21.26 -3.49
CA LYS A 63 16.29 -22.60 -3.20
C LYS A 63 15.69 -22.67 -1.79
N LEU A 64 16.41 -22.17 -0.78
CA LEU A 64 15.93 -22.10 0.60
C LEU A 64 14.65 -21.27 0.73
N LEU A 65 14.56 -20.16 0.00
CA LEU A 65 13.37 -19.32 -0.02
C LEU A 65 12.17 -20.06 -0.62
N GLU A 66 12.36 -20.73 -1.76
CA GLU A 66 11.31 -21.53 -2.41
C GLU A 66 10.84 -22.69 -1.53
N ASP A 67 11.77 -23.38 -0.90
CA ASP A 67 11.46 -24.48 0.02
C ASP A 67 10.74 -23.98 1.27
N GLY A 68 11.11 -22.81 1.79
CA GLY A 68 10.39 -22.14 2.89
C GLY A 68 8.95 -21.77 2.55
N TRP A 69 8.68 -21.29 1.32
CA TRP A 69 7.31 -21.05 0.86
C TRP A 69 6.50 -22.34 0.71
N LYS A 70 7.12 -23.42 0.22
CA LYS A 70 6.47 -24.74 0.14
C LYS A 70 6.13 -25.29 1.53
N GLU A 71 7.04 -25.14 2.50
CA GLU A 71 6.78 -25.51 3.91
C GLU A 71 5.61 -24.71 4.49
N LEU A 72 5.60 -23.38 4.29
CA LEU A 72 4.53 -22.50 4.77
C LEU A 72 3.18 -22.87 4.16
N GLN A 73 3.14 -23.16 2.86
CA GLN A 73 1.91 -23.53 2.16
C GLN A 73 1.32 -24.85 2.67
N LYS A 74 2.17 -25.83 3.02
CA LYS A 74 1.73 -27.11 3.62
C LYS A 74 1.16 -26.91 5.02
N ASN A 75 1.76 -26.01 5.80
CA ASN A 75 1.43 -25.78 7.20
C ASN A 75 0.50 -24.58 7.39
N LYS A 76 -0.23 -24.14 6.37
CA LYS A 76 -1.04 -22.93 6.42
C LYS A 76 -2.25 -23.14 7.35
N ALA A 77 -2.47 -22.21 8.27
CA ALA A 77 -3.67 -22.20 9.11
C ALA A 77 -4.94 -22.12 8.26
N ALA A 78 -5.96 -22.89 8.61
CA ALA A 78 -7.25 -22.89 7.91
C ALA A 78 -7.89 -21.48 7.90
N PHE A 79 -7.81 -20.80 9.04
CA PHE A 79 -8.24 -19.41 9.19
C PHE A 79 -7.01 -18.56 9.56
N PRO A 80 -6.45 -17.79 8.61
CA PRO A 80 -5.43 -16.82 8.98
C PRO A 80 -6.04 -15.81 9.94
N PHE A 81 -5.30 -15.45 10.99
CA PHE A 81 -5.69 -14.36 11.89
C PHE A 81 -5.60 -13.04 11.13
N LEU A 82 -6.69 -12.68 10.46
CA LEU A 82 -6.88 -11.40 9.75
C LEU A 82 -7.13 -10.25 10.73
N CYS A 83 -7.41 -10.56 11.99
CA CYS A 83 -7.73 -9.63 13.09
C CYS A 83 -6.53 -9.28 13.98
N ASN A 84 -5.30 -9.38 13.46
CA ASN A 84 -4.12 -8.98 14.23
C ASN A 84 -4.07 -7.46 14.44
N PHE A 85 -3.58 -7.03 15.60
CA PHE A 85 -3.33 -5.64 16.00
C PHE A 85 -2.54 -4.79 14.97
N ASP A 86 -1.81 -5.42 14.03
CA ASP A 86 -1.03 -4.76 12.97
C ASP A 86 -1.73 -4.72 11.60
N LEU A 87 -2.78 -5.53 11.41
CA LEU A 87 -3.65 -5.53 10.24
C LEU A 87 -4.92 -4.81 10.67
N ASP A 88 -4.96 -3.50 10.41
CA ASP A 88 -6.12 -2.67 10.71
C ASP A 88 -7.41 -3.39 10.29
N PRO A 89 -8.52 -3.32 11.06
CA PRO A 89 -9.80 -3.91 10.66
C PRO A 89 -10.28 -3.48 9.27
N THR A 90 -9.78 -2.33 8.80
CA THR A 90 -10.00 -1.71 7.49
C THR A 90 -9.02 -2.20 6.41
N SER A 91 -8.10 -3.11 6.72
CA SER A 91 -7.19 -3.71 5.74
C SER A 91 -7.91 -4.76 4.88
N PRO A 92 -7.43 -5.05 3.65
CA PRO A 92 -8.05 -6.04 2.77
C PRO A 92 -8.23 -7.41 3.44
N GLY A 93 -9.48 -7.89 3.46
CA GLY A 93 -9.85 -9.14 4.13
C GLY A 93 -10.15 -9.00 5.64
N GLY A 94 -10.07 -7.80 6.21
CA GLY A 94 -10.52 -7.49 7.56
C GLY A 94 -12.05 -7.39 7.67
N VAL A 95 -12.56 -7.47 8.90
CA VAL A 95 -14.01 -7.44 9.19
C VAL A 95 -14.66 -6.06 8.88
N ALA A 96 -13.87 -4.99 8.86
CA ALA A 96 -14.32 -3.64 8.56
C ALA A 96 -13.70 -3.11 7.25
N TYR A 97 -13.18 -3.99 6.40
CA TYR A 97 -12.67 -3.61 5.09
C TYR A 97 -13.77 -2.89 4.28
N GLU A 98 -13.42 -1.75 3.69
CA GLU A 98 -14.32 -0.88 2.90
C GLU A 98 -15.57 -0.39 3.64
N ARG A 99 -15.67 -0.57 4.95
CA ARG A 99 -16.84 -0.12 5.74
C ARG A 99 -16.98 1.40 5.73
N TYR A 100 -15.87 2.12 5.70
CA TYR A 100 -15.82 3.58 5.76
C TYR A 100 -15.10 4.21 4.56
N ASP A 101 -14.77 3.42 3.53
CA ASP A 101 -14.00 3.88 2.37
C ASP A 101 -14.84 4.68 1.37
N PHE A 102 -16.16 4.79 1.61
CA PHE A 102 -17.03 5.69 0.87
C PHE A 102 -16.79 7.15 1.30
N HIS A 103 -15.73 7.75 0.74
CA HIS A 103 -15.46 9.17 0.86
C HIS A 103 -16.10 9.90 -0.33
N ARG A 104 -17.03 10.82 -0.05
CA ARG A 104 -17.55 11.70 -1.11
C ARG A 104 -16.42 12.61 -1.59
N PRO A 105 -16.16 12.70 -2.91
CA PRO A 105 -15.10 13.55 -3.42
C PRO A 105 -15.38 15.04 -3.16
N ASP A 106 -14.33 15.82 -2.89
CA ASP A 106 -14.44 17.23 -2.46
C ASP A 106 -15.17 18.12 -3.48
N TYR A 107 -15.02 17.85 -4.78
CA TYR A 107 -15.67 18.63 -5.84
C TYR A 107 -17.20 18.63 -5.73
N LEU A 108 -17.82 17.68 -5.00
CA LEU A 108 -19.26 17.67 -4.81
C LEU A 108 -19.77 18.88 -4.02
N LEU A 109 -18.93 19.49 -3.18
CA LEU A 109 -19.26 20.71 -2.44
C LEU A 109 -19.43 21.94 -3.34
N ASP A 110 -18.93 21.88 -4.58
CA ASP A 110 -19.12 22.95 -5.56
C ASP A 110 -20.54 23.02 -6.09
N PHE A 111 -21.22 21.88 -6.16
CA PHE A 111 -22.59 21.76 -6.66
C PHE A 111 -23.66 22.13 -5.63
N TRP A 112 -23.28 22.46 -4.39
CA TRP A 112 -24.24 22.86 -3.35
C TRP A 112 -24.98 24.14 -3.72
N HIS A 113 -26.25 24.23 -3.32
CA HIS A 113 -27.05 25.41 -3.56
C HIS A 113 -26.45 26.60 -2.76
N PRO A 114 -26.46 27.84 -3.29
CA PRO A 114 -25.89 28.99 -2.58
C PRO A 114 -26.43 29.18 -1.15
N LEU A 115 -27.72 28.88 -0.93
CA LEU A 115 -28.32 28.92 0.41
C LEU A 115 -27.68 27.92 1.39
N GLU A 116 -27.30 26.74 0.94
CA GLU A 116 -26.63 25.73 1.77
C GLU A 116 -25.18 26.14 2.07
N LYS A 117 -24.51 26.81 1.11
CA LYS A 117 -23.16 27.34 1.30
C LYS A 117 -23.14 28.47 2.33
N LEU A 118 -24.17 29.31 2.35
CA LEU A 118 -24.32 30.41 3.32
C LEU A 118 -24.40 29.92 4.77
N GLN A 119 -24.76 28.65 5.01
CA GLN A 119 -24.75 28.07 6.36
C GLN A 119 -23.32 27.93 6.92
N TYR A 120 -22.30 27.85 6.06
CA TYR A 120 -20.90 27.60 6.44
C TYR A 120 -19.93 28.62 5.81
N PRO A 121 -20.08 29.93 6.10
CA PRO A 121 -19.35 30.98 5.39
C PRO A 121 -17.83 30.87 5.56
N ASP A 122 -17.36 30.58 6.77
CA ASP A 122 -15.93 30.48 7.07
C ASP A 122 -15.26 29.31 6.34
N TYR A 123 -15.96 28.17 6.24
CA TYR A 123 -15.47 26.99 5.55
C TYR A 123 -15.30 27.25 4.05
N PHE A 124 -16.31 27.83 3.40
CA PHE A 124 -16.25 28.14 1.97
C PHE A 124 -15.22 29.24 1.65
N ALA A 125 -15.07 30.26 2.51
CA ALA A 125 -14.03 31.28 2.35
C ALA A 125 -12.62 30.69 2.39
N LEU A 126 -12.36 29.74 3.30
CA LEU A 126 -11.08 29.02 3.36
C LEU A 126 -10.88 28.08 2.16
N ARG A 127 -11.96 27.47 1.67
CA ARG A 127 -11.91 26.55 0.52
C ARG A 127 -11.53 27.28 -0.78
N GLU A 128 -12.10 28.46 -1.04
CA GLU A 128 -11.74 29.25 -2.22
C GLU A 128 -10.26 29.67 -2.21
N LYS A 129 -9.69 30.00 -1.04
CA LYS A 129 -8.25 30.24 -0.90
C LYS A 129 -7.42 29.01 -1.31
N ARG A 130 -7.78 27.83 -0.80
CA ARG A 130 -7.05 26.58 -1.13
C ARG A 130 -7.15 26.21 -2.61
N LYS A 131 -8.27 26.50 -3.27
CA LYS A 131 -8.43 26.29 -4.72
C LYS A 131 -7.50 27.19 -5.52
N ALA A 132 -7.40 28.47 -5.15
CA ALA A 132 -6.47 29.40 -5.79
C ALA A 132 -5.01 28.91 -5.62
N GLU A 133 -4.62 28.53 -4.40
CA GLU A 133 -3.29 27.96 -4.12
C GLU A 133 -3.02 26.69 -4.94
N PHE A 134 -4.03 25.82 -5.13
CA PHE A 134 -3.90 24.61 -5.94
C PHE A 134 -3.63 24.93 -7.40
N ILE A 135 -4.35 25.91 -7.98
CA ILE A 135 -4.17 26.35 -9.36
C ILE A 135 -2.77 26.96 -9.54
N GLU A 136 -2.31 27.80 -8.60
CA GLU A 136 -0.96 28.36 -8.63
C GLU A 136 0.12 27.28 -8.60
N ARG A 137 0.00 26.31 -7.68
CA ARG A 137 0.94 25.17 -7.58
C ARG A 137 0.91 24.29 -8.83
N TRP A 138 -0.27 24.10 -9.43
CA TRP A 138 -0.42 23.35 -10.67
C TRP A 138 0.29 24.04 -11.83
N LYS A 139 0.03 25.33 -12.04
CA LYS A 139 0.69 26.15 -13.06
C LYS A 139 2.21 26.19 -12.87
N ALA A 140 2.68 26.25 -11.63
CA ALA A 140 4.11 26.23 -11.32
C ALA A 140 4.76 24.87 -11.67
N ARG A 141 4.05 23.76 -11.45
CA ARG A 141 4.59 22.40 -11.68
C ARG A 141 4.57 21.98 -13.15
N TYR A 142 3.48 22.26 -13.86
CA TYR A 142 3.25 21.75 -15.21
C TYR A 142 3.18 22.84 -16.30
N GLY A 143 3.27 24.11 -15.91
CA GLY A 143 3.07 25.24 -16.82
C GLY A 143 1.59 25.53 -17.09
N GLU A 144 1.32 26.53 -17.93
CA GLU A 144 -0.03 26.74 -18.45
C GLU A 144 -0.35 25.66 -19.49
N PRO A 145 -1.55 25.07 -19.47
CA PRO A 145 -1.92 24.10 -20.47
C PRO A 145 -1.80 24.75 -21.85
N LYS A 146 -0.97 24.18 -22.73
CA LYS A 146 -0.93 24.61 -24.13
C LYS A 146 -2.36 24.54 -24.65
N ALA A 147 -2.88 25.67 -25.15
CA ALA A 147 -4.13 25.69 -25.87
C ALA A 147 -4.05 24.60 -26.94
N LEU A 148 -5.07 23.75 -27.02
CA LEU A 148 -5.08 22.56 -27.86
C LEU A 148 -5.08 22.96 -29.36
N GLY A 149 -3.92 23.40 -29.85
CA GLY A 149 -3.54 23.33 -31.25
C GLY A 149 -3.04 21.91 -31.47
N CYS A 150 -3.63 21.23 -32.44
CA CYS A 150 -3.27 19.88 -32.83
C CYS A 150 -1.82 19.83 -33.32
N GLU A 151 -0.88 19.56 -32.41
CA GLU A 151 0.44 19.05 -32.75
C GLU A 151 0.71 17.84 -31.87
N ILE A 152 0.74 16.67 -32.52
CA ILE A 152 1.11 15.38 -31.93
C ILE A 152 2.61 15.48 -31.61
N GLY A 153 2.95 16.02 -30.45
CA GLY A 153 4.27 15.92 -29.86
C GLY A 153 4.35 14.65 -29.03
N GLU A 154 5.41 13.88 -29.21
CA GLU A 154 5.66 12.58 -28.56
C GLU A 154 5.40 12.64 -27.05
N ASP A 155 4.51 11.75 -26.58
CA ASP A 155 4.25 11.56 -25.16
C ASP A 155 5.55 11.20 -24.43
N PRO A 156 5.98 11.94 -23.39
CA PRO A 156 7.08 11.50 -22.54
C PRO A 156 6.60 10.27 -21.76
N THR A 157 6.86 9.09 -22.31
CA THR A 157 6.73 7.85 -21.57
C THR A 157 7.58 7.98 -20.30
N THR A 158 6.91 7.89 -19.15
CA THR A 158 7.48 7.74 -17.79
C THR A 158 7.95 9.00 -17.06
N GLU A 159 7.06 9.98 -16.85
CA GLU A 159 7.20 10.85 -15.68
C GLU A 159 6.44 10.25 -14.49
N VAL A 160 7.21 9.69 -13.55
CA VAL A 160 6.76 9.25 -12.24
C VAL A 160 6.35 10.49 -11.46
N TYR A 161 5.06 10.65 -11.19
CA TYR A 161 4.57 11.58 -10.18
C TYR A 161 5.15 11.14 -8.81
N VAL A 162 6.21 11.81 -8.36
CA VAL A 162 6.83 11.63 -7.03
C VAL A 162 6.00 12.35 -5.97
#